data_AF-A0A2G6R2T3-F1
#
_entry.id   AF-A0A2G6R2T3-F1
#
_cell.length_a   1.000
_cell.length_b   1.000
_cell.length_c   1.000
_cell.angle_alpha   90.00
_cell.angle_beta   90.00
_cell.angle_gamma   90.00
#
_symmetry.space_group_name_H-M   'P 1'
#
loop_
_entity.id
_entity.type
_entity.pdbx_description
1 polymer ?
#
loop_
_entity_poly.entity_id
_entity_poly.type
_entity_poly.pdbx_seq_one_letter_code
_entity_poly.pdbx_strand_id
1 'polypeptide(L)'
;MSQDSNNKNIKLMFMSATVLIILFLYTIYKSSVHIQNSSYYLGIGFLFILLIFALVLRLNENKIKKYLSKNRLNSSFENELQKTKEKDTSDFSSNIQAVSSNISFKDVAGIGEVKEELEEIVDFLNEPNKYLKYDIKLPKGVLLVGPPGVGKTLIARAVAGEADVPFFYQSGASFVQIYVGMGAKKVRELFAKAK
;
A
#
# COMPACT_ATOMS: atom_id res chain seq x y z
N MET A 1 -0.03 24.78 23.28
CA MET A 1 0.78 24.47 22.08
C MET A 1 -0.03 24.38 20.78
N SER A 2 -1.34 24.67 20.76
CA SER A 2 -2.23 24.48 19.60
C SER A 2 -2.66 25.76 18.86
N GLN A 3 -2.39 26.96 19.39
CA GLN A 3 -2.74 28.22 18.70
C GLN A 3 -1.74 28.61 17.60
N ASP A 4 -0.48 28.16 17.73
CA ASP A 4 0.60 28.57 16.83
C ASP A 4 0.53 27.89 15.45
N SER A 5 0.04 26.64 15.40
CA SER A 5 -0.15 25.90 14.15
C SER A 5 -1.26 26.47 13.27
N ASN A 6 -2.37 26.94 13.88
CA ASN A 6 -3.47 27.57 13.14
C ASN A 6 -3.04 28.92 12.53
N ASN A 7 -2.28 29.73 13.26
CA ASN A 7 -1.75 30.99 12.73
C ASN A 7 -0.75 30.75 11.59
N LYS A 8 0.08 29.72 11.71
CA LYS A 8 1.04 29.31 10.66
C LYS A 8 0.34 28.89 9.37
N ASN A 9 -0.74 28.10 9.45
CA ASN A 9 -1.49 27.66 8.27
C ASN A 9 -2.20 28.83 7.56
N ILE A 10 -2.77 29.77 8.32
CA ILE A 10 -3.40 30.98 7.79
C ILE A 10 -2.35 31.87 7.09
N LYS A 11 -1.18 32.04 7.71
CA LYS A 11 -0.07 32.80 7.11
C LYS A 11 0.46 32.14 5.82
N LEU A 12 0.50 30.81 5.76
CA LEU A 12 0.89 30.05 4.57
C LEU A 12 -0.15 30.22 3.43
N MET A 13 -1.43 30.27 3.78
CA MET A 13 -2.52 30.53 2.84
C MET A 13 -2.44 31.95 2.26
N PHE A 14 -2.11 32.95 3.08
CA PHE A 14 -1.88 34.32 2.57
C PHE A 14 -0.67 34.41 1.66
N MET A 15 0.44 33.73 1.99
CA MET A 15 1.65 33.71 1.15
C MET A 15 1.42 33.01 -0.20
N SER A 16 0.64 31.92 -0.24
CA SER A 16 0.31 31.26 -1.51
C SER A 16 -0.63 32.10 -2.38
N ALA A 17 -1.60 32.79 -1.77
CA ALA A 17 -2.51 33.69 -2.47
C ALA A 17 -1.78 34.89 -3.09
N THR A 18 -0.83 35.50 -2.38
CA THR A 18 -0.05 36.63 -2.92
C THR A 18 0.83 36.22 -4.08
N VAL A 19 1.48 35.04 -4.00
CA VAL A 19 2.29 34.50 -5.10
C VAL A 19 1.46 34.24 -6.35
N LEU A 20 0.25 33.67 -6.19
CA LEU A 20 -0.68 33.44 -7.30
C LEU A 20 -1.15 34.74 -7.97
N ILE A 21 -1.46 35.76 -7.18
CA ILE A 21 -1.85 37.09 -7.69
C ILE A 21 -0.71 37.74 -8.48
N ILE A 22 0.53 37.65 -7.99
CA ILE A 22 1.72 38.19 -8.66
C ILE A 22 1.97 37.46 -10.00
N LEU A 23 1.91 36.13 -10.00
CA LEU A 23 2.06 35.32 -11.22
C LEU A 23 0.97 35.60 -12.25
N PHE A 24 -0.27 35.81 -11.78
CA PHE A 24 -1.39 36.14 -12.65
C PHE A 24 -1.25 37.53 -13.26
N LEU A 25 -0.87 38.54 -12.47
CA LEU A 25 -0.54 39.89 -12.96
C LEU A 25 0.63 39.86 -13.95
N TYR A 26 1.66 39.07 -13.67
CA TYR A 26 2.79 38.87 -14.57
C TYR A 26 2.37 38.20 -15.89
N THR A 27 1.46 37.22 -15.82
CA THR A 27 0.89 36.57 -17.00
C THR A 27 0.09 37.56 -17.85
N ILE A 28 -0.74 38.41 -17.21
CA ILE A 28 -1.47 39.48 -17.89
C ILE A 28 -0.51 40.47 -18.55
N TYR A 29 0.52 40.92 -17.84
CA TYR A 29 1.52 41.87 -18.36
C TYR A 29 2.30 41.31 -19.54
N LYS A 30 2.73 40.04 -19.45
CA LYS A 30 3.49 39.34 -20.50
C LYS A 30 2.63 38.96 -21.70
N SER A 31 1.33 38.74 -21.52
CA SER A 31 0.38 38.39 -22.58
C SER A 31 -0.09 39.57 -23.44
N SER A 32 0.57 40.73 -23.33
CA SER A 32 0.21 42.00 -23.98
C SER A 32 0.31 42.03 -25.51
N VAL A 33 0.54 40.89 -26.18
CA VAL A 33 0.81 40.88 -27.62
C VAL A 33 -0.40 40.59 -28.52
N HIS A 34 -1.48 39.91 -28.09
CA HIS A 34 -2.67 39.75 -28.96
C HIS A 34 -3.97 39.40 -28.22
N ILE A 35 -4.50 40.34 -27.44
CA ILE A 35 -5.88 40.25 -26.91
C ILE A 35 -6.55 41.59 -27.19
N GLN A 36 -7.55 41.60 -28.08
CA GLN A 36 -8.37 42.78 -28.36
C GLN A 36 -8.92 43.38 -27.06
N ASN A 37 -8.95 44.72 -26.98
CA ASN A 37 -9.29 45.50 -25.79
C ASN A 37 -10.50 44.97 -24.99
N SER A 38 -11.54 44.48 -25.65
CA SER A 38 -12.76 43.97 -25.00
C SER A 38 -12.52 42.74 -24.10
N SER A 39 -11.70 41.79 -24.55
CA SER A 39 -11.43 40.54 -23.81
C SER A 39 -10.56 40.78 -22.57
N TYR A 40 -9.73 41.82 -22.56
CA TYR A 40 -8.95 42.23 -21.38
C TYR A 40 -9.85 42.74 -20.25
N TYR A 41 -10.82 43.61 -20.55
CA TYR A 41 -11.76 44.12 -19.54
C TYR A 41 -12.69 43.04 -19.01
N LEU A 42 -13.08 42.06 -19.84
CA LEU A 42 -13.81 40.85 -19.41
C LEU A 42 -13.01 40.03 -18.40
N GLY A 43 -11.71 39.80 -18.63
CA GLY A 43 -10.82 39.10 -17.69
C GLY A 43 -10.63 39.86 -16.38
N ILE A 44 -10.44 41.18 -16.43
CA ILE A 44 -10.35 42.04 -15.23
C ILE A 44 -11.67 42.01 -14.44
N GLY A 45 -12.82 42.08 -15.12
CA GLY A 45 -14.13 42.01 -14.49
C GLY A 45 -14.39 40.67 -13.81
N PHE A 46 -14.01 39.57 -14.44
CA PHE A 46 -14.09 38.23 -13.85
C PHE A 46 -13.23 38.10 -12.60
N LEU A 47 -12.03 38.68 -12.61
CA LEU A 47 -11.16 38.69 -11.43
C LEU A 47 -11.73 39.53 -10.28
N PHE A 48 -12.35 40.68 -10.57
CA PHE A 48 -13.06 41.47 -9.57
C PHE A 48 -14.24 40.73 -8.96
N ILE A 49 -15.02 40.00 -9.77
CA ILE A 49 -16.11 39.14 -9.30
C ILE A 49 -15.58 38.04 -8.39
N LEU A 50 -14.47 37.39 -8.75
CA LEU A 50 -13.85 36.33 -7.96
C LEU A 50 -13.27 36.85 -6.64
N LEU A 51 -12.73 38.08 -6.65
CA LEU A 51 -12.24 38.78 -5.46
C LEU A 51 -13.39 39.15 -4.53
N ILE A 52 -14.47 39.73 -5.05
CA ILE A 52 -15.68 40.06 -4.27
C ILE A 52 -16.29 38.78 -3.70
N PHE A 53 -16.38 37.71 -4.49
CA PHE A 53 -16.86 36.40 -4.03
C PHE A 53 -15.99 35.83 -2.91
N ALA A 54 -14.66 35.86 -3.05
CA ALA A 54 -13.72 35.44 -2.01
C ALA A 54 -13.83 36.30 -0.74
N LEU A 55 -14.06 37.62 -0.88
CA LEU A 55 -14.25 38.55 0.23
C LEU A 55 -15.58 38.28 0.96
N VAL A 56 -16.66 38.01 0.23
CA VAL A 56 -17.96 37.59 0.79
C VAL A 56 -17.82 36.26 1.54
N LEU A 57 -17.11 35.29 0.97
CA LEU A 57 -16.81 34.02 1.65
C LEU A 57 -15.99 34.24 2.93
N ARG A 58 -15.01 35.15 2.90
CA ARG A 58 -14.18 35.48 4.07
C ARG A 58 -14.97 36.20 5.17
N LEU A 59 -15.86 37.13 4.82
CA LEU A 59 -16.70 37.84 5.80
C LEU A 59 -17.73 36.93 6.47
N ASN A 60 -18.24 35.93 5.74
CA ASN A 60 -19.20 34.97 6.27
C ASN A 60 -18.55 33.71 6.87
N GLU A 61 -17.25 33.68 7.14
CA GLU A 61 -16.53 32.52 7.71
C GLU A 61 -17.24 31.90 8.92
N ASN A 62 -17.81 32.71 9.81
CA ASN A 62 -18.49 32.26 11.02
C ASN A 62 -19.83 31.56 10.73
N LYS A 63 -20.57 32.03 9.71
CA LYS A 63 -21.82 31.40 9.27
C LYS A 63 -21.54 30.18 8.40
N ILE A 64 -20.55 30.27 7.51
CA ILE A 64 -20.12 29.17 6.64
C ILE A 64 -19.60 28.01 7.48
N LYS A 65 -18.77 28.23 8.50
CA LYS A 65 -18.36 27.17 9.44
C LYS A 65 -19.55 26.49 10.10
N LYS A 66 -20.64 27.21 10.41
CA LYS A 66 -21.87 26.63 10.98
C LYS A 66 -22.68 25.80 9.96
N TYR A 67 -22.75 26.22 8.69
CA TYR A 67 -23.38 25.44 7.61
C TYR A 67 -22.53 24.24 7.16
N LEU A 68 -21.21 24.41 7.08
CA LEU A 68 -20.23 23.37 6.76
C LEU A 68 -20.10 22.33 7.89
N SER A 69 -20.18 22.77 9.15
CA SER A 69 -20.20 21.89 10.33
C SER A 69 -21.53 21.17 10.51
N LYS A 70 -22.66 21.76 10.06
CA LYS A 70 -23.98 21.14 10.18
C LYS A 70 -24.21 20.02 9.14
N ASN A 71 -23.56 20.09 7.98
CA ASN A 71 -23.37 18.93 7.10
C ASN A 71 -22.20 18.07 7.62
N ARG A 72 -22.41 17.46 8.79
CA ARG A 72 -21.64 16.29 9.26
C ARG A 72 -21.85 15.10 8.31
N LEU A 73 -21.27 15.18 7.13
CA LEU A 73 -20.84 14.02 6.33
C LEU A 73 -19.61 13.34 6.98
N ASN A 74 -19.20 13.79 8.17
CA ASN A 74 -18.04 13.29 8.93
C ASN A 74 -18.40 12.23 9.98
N SER A 75 -19.60 11.65 9.98
CA SER A 75 -19.87 10.46 10.81
C SER A 75 -19.98 9.22 9.95
N SER A 76 -20.81 9.21 8.90
CA SER A 76 -20.95 7.99 8.08
C SER A 76 -19.75 7.75 7.15
N PHE A 77 -19.15 8.78 6.55
CA PHE A 77 -18.00 8.61 5.66
C PHE A 77 -16.70 8.34 6.43
N GLU A 78 -16.47 8.99 7.57
CA GLU A 78 -15.37 8.66 8.49
C GLU A 78 -15.55 7.25 9.07
N ASN A 79 -16.77 6.86 9.45
CA ASN A 79 -17.04 5.49 9.91
C ASN A 79 -16.95 4.46 8.77
N GLU A 80 -17.23 4.83 7.52
CA GLU A 80 -17.00 3.98 6.34
C GLU A 80 -15.53 3.94 5.95
N LEU A 81 -14.77 5.02 6.07
CA LEU A 81 -13.31 5.06 5.88
C LEU A 81 -12.59 4.31 6.98
N GLN A 82 -13.08 4.38 8.23
CA GLN A 82 -12.57 3.63 9.36
C GLN A 82 -13.04 2.18 9.29
N LYS A 83 -14.28 1.88 8.87
CA LYS A 83 -14.67 0.50 8.51
C LYS A 83 -13.85 -0.03 7.36
N THR A 84 -13.59 0.74 6.31
CA THR A 84 -12.81 0.29 5.16
C THR A 84 -11.35 0.14 5.56
N LYS A 85 -10.79 1.05 6.38
CA LYS A 85 -9.48 0.87 7.01
C LYS A 85 -9.45 -0.33 7.95
N GLU A 86 -10.43 -0.58 8.81
CA GLU A 86 -10.45 -1.71 9.73
C GLU A 86 -10.75 -3.03 9.01
N LYS A 87 -11.60 -3.04 7.97
CA LYS A 87 -11.85 -4.20 7.10
C LYS A 87 -10.60 -4.52 6.28
N ASP A 88 -10.00 -3.50 5.67
CA ASP A 88 -8.74 -3.65 4.95
C ASP A 88 -7.63 -4.05 5.91
N THR A 89 -7.54 -3.49 7.13
CA THR A 89 -6.52 -3.79 8.17
C THR A 89 -6.74 -5.15 8.86
N SER A 90 -7.98 -5.63 8.98
CA SER A 90 -8.32 -6.96 9.52
C SER A 90 -8.18 -8.07 8.48
N ASP A 91 -8.45 -7.78 7.21
CA ASP A 91 -7.98 -8.60 6.08
C ASP A 91 -6.45 -8.44 5.87
N PHE A 92 -5.85 -7.32 6.30
CA PHE A 92 -4.41 -7.01 6.25
C PHE A 92 -3.59 -7.81 7.25
N SER A 93 -4.16 -8.09 8.43
CA SER A 93 -3.75 -9.23 9.25
C SER A 93 -4.18 -10.50 8.55
N SER A 94 -3.65 -10.73 7.34
CA SER A 94 -3.73 -12.01 6.68
C SER A 94 -3.34 -13.04 7.73
N ASN A 95 -4.29 -13.92 8.02
CA ASN A 95 -4.12 -15.12 8.81
C ASN A 95 -3.03 -15.97 8.15
N ILE A 96 -1.76 -15.56 8.30
CA ILE A 96 -0.58 -16.35 8.02
C ILE A 96 -0.59 -17.40 9.11
N GLN A 97 -1.34 -18.45 8.82
CA GLN A 97 -1.48 -19.63 9.65
C GLN A 97 -0.65 -20.71 8.99
N ALA A 98 0.13 -21.39 9.81
CA ALA A 98 0.79 -22.58 9.35
C ALA A 98 -0.28 -23.65 9.13
N VAL A 99 -0.25 -24.29 7.97
CA VAL A 99 -1.14 -25.41 7.65
C VAL A 99 -0.33 -26.68 7.84
N SER A 100 -0.89 -27.68 8.53
CA SER A 100 -0.30 -29.02 8.52
C SER A 100 -0.62 -29.71 7.20
N SER A 101 0.40 -30.23 6.53
CA SER A 101 0.25 -30.98 5.29
C SER A 101 0.13 -32.47 5.59
N ASN A 102 -1.07 -33.03 5.40
CA ASN A 102 -1.30 -34.48 5.49
C ASN A 102 -0.95 -35.22 4.17
N ILE A 103 -0.10 -34.64 3.33
CA ILE A 103 0.26 -35.17 2.00
C ILE A 103 1.71 -35.64 2.10
N SER A 104 1.98 -36.84 1.59
CA SER A 104 3.30 -37.48 1.59
C SER A 104 3.82 -37.67 0.16
N PHE A 105 5.06 -38.13 -0.01
CA PHE A 105 5.60 -38.47 -1.34
C PHE A 105 4.85 -39.61 -2.02
N LYS A 106 4.13 -40.44 -1.25
CA LYS A 106 3.29 -41.52 -1.80
C LYS A 106 2.06 -40.99 -2.54
N ASP A 107 1.61 -39.79 -2.19
CA ASP A 107 0.43 -39.15 -2.77
C ASP A 107 0.75 -38.36 -4.05
N VAL A 108 2.04 -38.28 -4.43
CA VAL A 108 2.49 -37.55 -5.62
C VAL A 108 3.07 -38.50 -6.66
N ALA A 109 2.37 -38.63 -7.79
CA ALA A 109 2.83 -39.45 -8.89
C ALA A 109 3.91 -38.73 -9.73
N GLY A 110 4.85 -39.50 -10.28
CA GLY A 110 5.80 -39.00 -11.28
C GLY A 110 6.98 -38.18 -10.72
N ILE A 111 7.29 -38.29 -9.42
CA ILE A 111 8.39 -37.55 -8.78
C ILE A 111 9.74 -38.27 -8.82
N GLY A 112 9.85 -39.41 -9.50
CA GLY A 112 11.03 -40.28 -9.43
C GLY A 112 12.36 -39.58 -9.74
N GLU A 113 12.37 -38.65 -10.71
CA GLU A 113 13.57 -37.91 -11.11
C GLU A 113 14.08 -36.92 -10.03
N VAL A 114 13.17 -36.33 -9.25
CA VAL A 114 13.49 -35.30 -8.25
C VAL A 114 13.44 -35.83 -6.82
N LYS A 115 13.04 -37.09 -6.63
CA LYS A 115 12.76 -37.64 -5.32
C LYS A 115 13.99 -37.65 -4.41
N GLU A 116 15.14 -38.02 -4.94
CA GLU A 116 16.40 -38.08 -4.19
C GLU A 116 16.83 -36.69 -3.71
N GLU A 117 16.74 -35.67 -4.58
CA GLU A 117 17.02 -34.27 -4.20
C GLU A 117 16.06 -33.76 -3.12
N LEU A 118 14.77 -34.13 -3.20
CA LEU A 118 13.77 -33.72 -2.22
C LEU A 118 13.91 -34.45 -0.89
N GLU A 119 14.35 -35.71 -0.90
CA GLU A 119 14.67 -36.48 0.31
C GLU A 119 15.83 -35.84 1.08
N GLU A 120 16.83 -35.28 0.38
CA GLU A 120 17.92 -34.50 0.99
C GLU A 120 17.39 -33.27 1.74
N ILE A 121 16.40 -32.58 1.16
CA ILE A 121 15.73 -31.43 1.80
C ILE A 121 14.92 -31.88 3.03
N VAL A 122 14.30 -33.06 2.99
CA VAL A 122 13.58 -33.62 4.15
C VAL A 122 14.57 -33.97 5.28
N ASP A 123 15.67 -34.65 4.98
CA ASP A 123 16.72 -34.98 5.98
C ASP A 123 17.29 -33.71 6.62
N PHE A 124 17.49 -32.67 5.80
CA PHE A 124 17.91 -31.36 6.26
C PHE A 124 16.93 -30.73 7.27
N LEU A 125 15.63 -30.77 6.98
CA LEU A 125 14.61 -30.17 7.83
C LEU A 125 14.48 -30.92 9.16
N ASN A 126 14.67 -32.24 9.14
CA ASN A 126 14.61 -33.09 10.31
C ASN A 126 15.87 -33.00 11.19
N GLU A 127 17.07 -33.01 10.61
CA GLU A 127 18.36 -33.04 11.33
C GLU A 127 19.34 -31.92 10.93
N PRO A 128 18.99 -30.63 11.09
CA PRO A 128 19.86 -29.52 10.67
C PRO A 128 21.22 -29.51 11.40
N ASN A 129 21.26 -30.02 12.65
CA ASN A 129 22.47 -30.07 13.47
C ASN A 129 23.56 -30.99 12.90
N LYS A 130 23.19 -32.04 12.16
CA LYS A 130 24.12 -32.96 11.51
C LYS A 130 25.00 -32.21 10.51
N TYR A 131 24.39 -31.37 9.70
CA TYR A 131 25.06 -30.57 8.67
C TYR A 131 25.90 -29.43 9.26
N LEU A 132 25.41 -28.78 10.32
CA LEU A 132 26.14 -27.70 11.01
C LEU A 132 27.45 -28.18 11.65
N LYS A 133 27.52 -29.44 12.13
CA LYS A 133 28.75 -30.02 12.71
C LYS A 133 29.89 -30.15 11.71
N TYR A 134 29.57 -30.34 10.44
CA TYR A 134 30.55 -30.48 9.36
C TYR A 134 30.84 -29.15 8.64
N ASP A 135 30.38 -28.02 9.18
CA ASP A 135 30.47 -26.69 8.55
C ASP A 135 29.90 -26.65 7.12
N ILE A 136 28.91 -27.52 6.85
CA ILE A 136 28.26 -27.58 5.54
C ILE A 136 27.25 -26.44 5.45
N LYS A 137 27.33 -25.68 4.34
CA LYS A 137 26.37 -24.63 4.05
C LYS A 137 25.04 -25.22 3.60
N LEU A 138 24.08 -25.09 4.49
CA LEU A 138 22.66 -25.39 4.31
C LEU A 138 22.08 -24.71 3.05
N PRO A 139 21.38 -25.45 2.14
CA PRO A 139 20.66 -24.82 1.04
C PRO A 139 19.61 -23.84 1.58
N LYS A 140 19.60 -22.62 1.05
CA LYS A 140 18.75 -21.53 1.56
C LYS A 140 17.34 -21.52 0.98
N GLY A 141 17.09 -22.29 -0.08
CA GLY A 141 15.80 -22.37 -0.74
C GLY A 141 15.85 -23.23 -2.00
N VAL A 142 14.68 -23.67 -2.44
CA VAL A 142 14.48 -24.50 -3.63
C VAL A 142 13.58 -23.74 -4.60
N LEU A 143 13.89 -23.81 -5.89
CA LEU A 143 13.08 -23.21 -6.95
C LEU A 143 12.54 -24.32 -7.87
N LEU A 144 11.23 -24.58 -7.79
CA LEU A 144 10.57 -25.55 -8.67
C LEU A 144 10.09 -24.84 -9.95
N VAL A 145 10.62 -25.24 -11.11
CA VAL A 145 10.28 -24.66 -12.42
C VAL A 145 9.67 -25.73 -13.33
N GLY A 146 8.72 -25.34 -14.17
CA GLY A 146 8.20 -26.20 -15.23
C GLY A 146 6.84 -25.73 -15.76
N PRO A 147 6.22 -26.49 -16.68
CA PRO A 147 4.88 -26.20 -17.20
C PRO A 147 3.80 -26.11 -16.10
N PRO A 148 2.68 -25.40 -16.31
CA PRO A 148 1.57 -25.43 -15.36
C PRO A 148 1.00 -26.86 -15.25
N GLY A 149 0.51 -27.23 -14.07
CA GLY A 149 -0.17 -28.53 -13.84
C GLY A 149 0.72 -29.71 -13.44
N VAL A 150 2.05 -29.59 -13.48
CA VAL A 150 2.99 -30.68 -13.11
C VAL A 150 3.17 -30.89 -11.59
N GLY A 151 2.25 -30.40 -10.76
CA GLY A 151 2.26 -30.72 -9.32
C GLY A 151 3.30 -29.98 -8.46
N LYS A 152 3.95 -28.89 -8.92
CA LYS A 152 4.94 -28.14 -8.12
C LYS A 152 4.48 -27.78 -6.70
N THR A 153 3.27 -27.23 -6.57
CA THR A 153 2.69 -26.89 -5.27
C THR A 153 2.34 -28.13 -4.44
N LEU A 154 1.97 -29.23 -5.11
CA LEU A 154 1.66 -30.49 -4.45
C LEU A 154 2.93 -31.13 -3.86
N ILE A 155 4.02 -31.12 -4.63
CA ILE A 155 5.35 -31.58 -4.20
C ILE A 155 5.82 -30.78 -2.99
N ALA A 156 5.72 -29.45 -3.02
CA ALA A 156 6.11 -28.61 -1.88
C ALA A 156 5.34 -28.95 -0.59
N ARG A 157 4.04 -29.29 -0.70
CA ARG A 157 3.23 -29.77 0.43
C ARG A 157 3.64 -31.17 0.88
N ALA A 158 4.01 -32.05 -0.05
CA ALA A 158 4.49 -33.39 0.27
C ALA A 158 5.82 -33.36 1.04
N VAL A 159 6.77 -32.49 0.65
CA VAL A 159 8.02 -32.28 1.40
C VAL A 159 7.74 -31.86 2.84
N ALA A 160 6.83 -30.91 3.04
CA ALA A 160 6.47 -30.46 4.39
C ALA A 160 5.79 -31.56 5.21
N GLY A 161 4.99 -32.42 4.58
CA GLY A 161 4.34 -33.56 5.25
C GLY A 161 5.33 -34.69 5.59
N GLU A 162 6.32 -34.95 4.75
CA GLU A 162 7.39 -35.92 5.02
C GLU A 162 8.33 -35.47 6.15
N ALA A 163 8.58 -34.15 6.26
CA ALA A 163 9.39 -33.58 7.32
C ALA A 163 8.59 -33.22 8.60
N ASP A 164 7.27 -33.42 8.62
CA ASP A 164 6.36 -33.02 9.71
C ASP A 164 6.56 -31.57 10.19
N VAL A 165 6.80 -30.65 9.23
CA VAL A 165 7.00 -29.23 9.51
C VAL A 165 5.80 -28.39 9.10
N PRO A 166 5.54 -27.24 9.77
CA PRO A 166 4.44 -26.38 9.40
C PRO A 166 4.61 -25.78 7.98
N PHE A 167 3.59 -25.86 7.14
CA PHE A 167 3.62 -25.35 5.77
C PHE A 167 2.96 -23.96 5.68
N PHE A 168 3.74 -22.96 5.27
CA PHE A 168 3.25 -21.61 5.02
C PHE A 168 3.10 -21.37 3.52
N TYR A 169 1.87 -21.08 3.07
CA TYR A 169 1.59 -20.78 1.66
C TYR A 169 1.26 -19.30 1.46
N GLN A 170 1.99 -18.63 0.58
CA GLN A 170 1.67 -17.27 0.15
C GLN A 170 1.86 -17.11 -1.36
N SER A 171 0.82 -16.68 -2.06
CA SER A 171 0.90 -16.39 -3.50
C SER A 171 1.73 -15.12 -3.75
N GLY A 172 2.64 -15.16 -4.73
CA GLY A 172 3.45 -14.00 -5.12
C GLY A 172 2.63 -12.77 -5.51
N ALA A 173 1.48 -12.97 -6.16
CA ALA A 173 0.56 -11.89 -6.55
C ALA A 173 0.01 -11.12 -5.34
N SER A 174 -0.08 -11.75 -4.18
CA SER A 174 -0.62 -11.14 -2.95
C SER A 174 0.30 -10.10 -2.29
N PHE A 175 1.53 -9.95 -2.79
CA PHE A 175 2.48 -8.94 -2.34
C PHE A 175 2.40 -7.65 -3.15
N VAL A 176 1.74 -7.67 -4.32
CA VAL A 176 1.55 -6.48 -5.16
C VAL A 176 0.41 -5.65 -4.58
N GLN A 177 0.68 -4.40 -4.23
CA GLN A 177 -0.31 -3.52 -3.58
C GLN A 177 -0.25 -2.10 -4.14
N ILE A 178 -1.39 -1.40 -4.05
CA ILE A 178 -1.55 0.00 -4.51
C ILE A 178 -0.75 0.99 -3.67
N TYR A 179 -0.44 0.63 -2.42
CA TYR A 179 0.26 1.48 -1.48
C TYR A 179 1.74 1.10 -1.37
N VAL A 180 2.59 2.11 -1.47
CA VAL A 180 4.05 1.95 -1.42
C VAL A 180 4.49 1.36 -0.08
N GLY A 181 5.39 0.39 -0.12
CA GLY A 181 5.99 -0.22 1.06
C GLY A 181 5.13 -1.28 1.77
N MET A 182 3.86 -1.42 1.41
CA MET A 182 2.97 -2.41 2.03
C MET A 182 3.30 -3.85 1.63
N GLY A 183 3.72 -4.10 0.38
CA GLY A 183 4.25 -5.41 -0.03
C GLY A 183 5.48 -5.83 0.77
N ALA A 184 6.43 -4.91 0.97
CA ALA A 184 7.65 -5.16 1.74
C ALA A 184 7.39 -5.37 3.24
N LYS A 185 6.35 -4.75 3.80
CA LYS A 185 5.89 -5.02 5.17
C LYS A 185 5.38 -6.46 5.30
N LYS A 186 4.54 -6.91 4.35
CA LYS A 186 3.97 -8.26 4.34
C LYS A 186 5.01 -9.36 4.22
N VAL A 187 6.05 -9.16 3.39
CA VAL A 187 7.18 -10.10 3.32
C VAL A 187 7.85 -10.24 4.69
N ARG A 188 8.15 -9.12 5.36
CA ARG A 188 8.78 -9.14 6.69
C ARG A 188 7.92 -9.85 7.73
N GLU A 189 6.61 -9.59 7.74
CA GLU A 189 5.67 -10.23 8.67
C GLU A 189 5.56 -11.75 8.44
N LEU A 190 5.57 -12.21 7.18
CA LEU A 190 5.58 -13.63 6.84
C LEU A 190 6.81 -14.34 7.40
N PHE A 191 8.00 -13.80 7.16
CA PHE A 191 9.25 -14.38 7.68
C PHE A 191 9.35 -14.26 9.21
N ALA A 192 8.82 -13.20 9.81
CA ALA A 192 8.80 -13.05 11.27
C ALA A 192 7.92 -14.10 11.96
N LYS A 193 6.85 -14.56 11.30
CA LYS A 193 5.98 -15.65 11.81
C LYS A 193 6.54 -17.05 11.56
N ALA A 194 7.38 -17.21 10.54
CA ALA A 194 7.95 -18.50 10.15
C ALA A 194 9.31 -18.80 10.81
N LYS A 195 9.86 -17.84 11.56
CA LYS A 195 11.11 -17.99 12.34
C LYS A 195 10.82 -18.61 13.70
#